data_AF-A0A2M8PUE3-F1
#
_entry.id   AF-A0A2M8PUE3-F1
#
_cell.length_a   1.000
_cell.length_b   1.000
_cell.length_c   1.000
_cell.angle_alpha   90.00
_cell.angle_beta   90.00
_cell.angle_gamma   90.00
#
_symmetry.space_group_name_H-M   'P 1'
#
loop_
_entity.id
_entity.type
_entity.pdbx_description
1 polymer ?
#
loop_
_entity_poly.entity_id
_entity_poly.type
_entity_poly.pdbx_seq_one_letter_code
_entity_poly.pdbx_strand_id
1 'polypeptide(L)'
;SSRARSAMMHRQRIPLGAWLQLALLILLLIFILTPFFWMVSTSLKEQNDTFAIPPKIIFTPTLEHYNQVLFSPSAIVPTGLQNSLIVATFTTLLALVLGTPAAYILARFEFRGKRDLWFWFIS
;
A
#
# COMPACT_ATOMS: atom_id res chain seq x y z
N SER A 1 -18.53 -44.23 29.45
CA SER A 1 -17.24 -43.59 29.85
C SER A 1 -16.39 -43.38 28.61
N SER A 2 -15.37 -42.52 28.71
CA SER A 2 -14.36 -42.20 27.67
C SER A 2 -14.83 -41.39 26.46
N ARG A 3 -15.21 -40.15 26.72
CA ARG A 3 -14.97 -39.03 25.78
C ARG A 3 -13.47 -38.99 25.54
N ALA A 4 -12.99 -39.64 24.48
CA ALA A 4 -11.60 -39.61 24.05
C ALA A 4 -11.31 -38.21 23.46
N ARG A 5 -11.20 -37.23 24.37
CA ARG A 5 -10.57 -35.93 24.17
C ARG A 5 -9.06 -36.11 23.95
N SER A 6 -8.67 -36.93 22.99
CA SER A 6 -7.28 -36.93 22.53
C SER A 6 -7.16 -35.87 21.45
N ALA A 7 -7.31 -34.61 21.90
CA ALA A 7 -6.87 -33.45 21.17
C ALA A 7 -5.35 -33.60 20.99
N MET A 8 -4.94 -34.30 19.93
CA MET A 8 -3.57 -34.34 19.48
C MET A 8 -3.24 -32.91 19.03
N MET A 9 -2.74 -32.12 19.98
CA MET A 9 -1.97 -30.93 19.68
C MET A 9 -0.73 -31.40 18.94
N HIS A 10 -0.85 -31.52 17.62
CA HIS A 10 0.28 -31.70 16.74
C HIS A 10 1.08 -30.41 16.85
N ARG A 11 2.09 -30.41 17.73
CA ARG A 11 3.07 -29.33 17.84
C ARG A 11 3.88 -29.38 16.56
N GLN A 12 3.31 -28.80 15.50
CA GLN A 12 3.95 -28.67 14.20
C GLN A 12 5.24 -27.89 14.45
N ARG A 13 6.37 -28.61 14.46
CA ARG A 13 7.69 -27.98 14.53
C ARG A 13 7.82 -27.21 13.23
N ILE A 14 7.86 -25.89 13.33
CA ILE A 14 7.99 -25.01 12.18
C ILE A 14 9.27 -25.42 11.45
N PRO A 15 9.21 -25.82 10.16
CA PRO A 15 10.39 -26.30 9.45
C PRO A 15 11.44 -25.18 9.38
N LEU A 16 12.73 -25.53 9.35
CA LEU A 16 13.82 -24.54 9.27
C LEU A 16 13.64 -23.57 8.09
N GLY A 17 13.06 -24.06 6.99
CA GLY A 17 12.70 -23.22 5.83
C GLY A 17 11.70 -22.11 6.15
N ALA A 18 10.76 -22.32 7.07
CA ALA A 18 9.82 -21.27 7.49
C ALA A 18 10.51 -20.15 8.29
N TRP A 19 11.53 -20.48 9.08
CA TRP A 19 12.33 -19.47 9.79
C TRP A 19 13.18 -18.63 8.83
N LEU A 20 13.76 -19.26 7.80
CA LEU A 20 14.48 -18.55 6.74
C LEU A 20 13.55 -17.64 5.92
N GLN A 21 12.37 -18.14 5.55
CA GLN A 21 11.35 -17.34 4.87
C GLN A 21 10.90 -16.15 5.73
N LEU A 22 10.66 -16.37 7.03
CA LEU A 22 10.29 -15.30 7.94
C LEU A 22 11.41 -14.26 8.07
N ALA A 23 12.67 -14.69 8.20
CA ALA A 23 13.81 -13.79 8.25
C ALA A 23 13.95 -12.94 6.98
N LEU A 24 13.76 -13.55 5.80
CA LEU A 24 13.77 -12.84 4.52
C LEU A 24 12.61 -11.83 4.41
N LEU A 25 11.41 -12.19 4.84
CA LEU A 25 10.26 -11.28 4.86
C LEU A 25 10.49 -10.09 5.81
N ILE A 26 11.06 -10.33 6.99
CA ILE A 26 11.41 -9.27 7.94
C ILE A 26 12.49 -8.36 7.36
N LEU A 27 13.52 -8.91 6.74
CA LEU A 27 14.58 -8.12 6.10
C LEU A 27 14.02 -7.25 4.97
N LEU A 28 13.17 -7.83 4.12
CA LEU A 28 12.50 -7.10 3.04
C LEU A 28 11.60 -5.99 3.60
N LEU A 29 10.86 -6.27 4.67
CA LEU A 29 10.02 -5.28 5.35
C LEU A 29 10.86 -4.11 5.87
N ILE A 30 11.98 -4.37 6.55
CA ILE A 30 12.90 -3.33 7.04
C ILE A 30 13.44 -2.50 5.87
N PHE A 31 13.86 -3.16 4.78
CA PHE A 31 14.35 -2.49 3.59
C PHE A 31 13.29 -1.56 2.98
N ILE A 32 12.04 -2.03 2.87
CA ILE A 32 10.92 -1.24 2.36
C ILE A 32 10.59 -0.08 3.32
N LEU A 33 10.64 -0.29 4.63
CA LEU A 33 10.31 0.75 5.63
C LEU A 33 11.39 1.81 5.81
N THR A 34 12.63 1.53 5.42
CA THR A 34 13.77 2.46 5.53
C THR A 34 13.49 3.82 4.88
N PRO A 35 13.06 3.92 3.60
CA PRO A 35 12.71 5.20 3.00
C PRO A 35 11.50 5.88 3.66
N PHE A 36 10.53 5.13 4.19
CA PHE A 36 9.39 5.71 4.92
C PHE A 36 9.83 6.33 6.25
N PHE A 37 10.72 5.66 6.98
CA PHE A 37 11.30 6.21 8.21
C PHE A 37 12.05 7.50 7.93
N TRP A 38 12.82 7.55 6.84
CA TRP A 38 13.50 8.78 6.42
C TRP A 38 12.50 9.89 6.08
N MET A 39 11.45 9.57 5.30
CA MET A 39 10.41 10.51 4.92
C MET A 39 9.71 11.14 6.13
N VAL A 40 9.30 10.34 7.11
CA VAL A 40 8.65 10.81 8.34
C VAL A 40 9.63 11.63 9.20
N SER A 41 10.88 11.20 9.28
CA SER A 41 11.91 11.95 10.01
C SER A 41 12.15 13.32 9.38
N THR A 42 12.15 13.42 8.05
CA THR A 42 12.30 14.71 7.34
C THR A 42 11.08 15.60 7.44
N SER A 43 9.86 15.04 7.49
CA SER A 43 8.64 15.86 7.57
C SER A 43 8.44 16.53 8.93
N LEU A 44 9.11 16.02 9.98
CA LEU A 44 9.08 16.57 11.34
C LEU A 44 10.27 17.49 11.65
N LYS A 45 11.24 17.62 10.74
CA LYS A 45 12.40 18.52 10.89
C LYS A 45 12.02 19.94 10.51
N GLU A 46 12.63 20.91 11.20
CA GLU A 46 12.50 22.33 10.86
C GLU A 46 13.12 22.64 9.49
N GLN A 47 12.53 23.57 8.73
CA GLN A 47 12.97 23.94 7.36
C GLN A 47 14.46 24.30 7.30
N ASN A 48 14.97 24.99 8.33
CA ASN A 48 16.37 25.42 8.41
C ASN A 48 17.33 24.26 8.68
N ASP A 49 16.86 23.22 9.39
CA ASP A 49 17.63 22.00 9.68
C ASP A 49 17.56 20.96 8.55
N THR A 50 16.65 21.13 7.58
CA THR A 50 16.54 20.26 6.39
C THR A 50 17.68 20.48 5.40
N PHE A 51 18.23 21.70 5.32
CA PHE A 51 19.37 22.05 4.45
C PHE A 51 20.69 22.18 5.21
N ALA A 52 20.71 21.91 6.52
CA ALA A 52 21.92 22.01 7.32
C ALA A 52 22.95 20.91 6.94
N ILE A 53 24.20 21.32 6.72
CA ILE A 53 25.35 20.43 6.52
C ILE A 53 26.23 20.56 7.78
N PRO A 54 26.43 19.49 8.59
CA PRO A 54 25.97 18.11 8.45
C PRO A 54 24.49 17.88 8.88
N PRO A 55 23.82 16.84 8.35
CA PRO A 55 22.42 16.53 8.67
C PRO A 55 22.27 16.15 10.15
N LYS A 56 21.57 16.99 10.92
CA LYS A 56 21.32 16.72 12.35
C LYS A 56 20.39 15.52 12.50
N ILE A 57 20.86 14.49 13.22
CA ILE A 57 20.06 13.30 13.56
C ILE A 57 19.14 13.60 14.77
N ILE A 58 19.57 14.49 15.67
CA ILE A 58 18.78 14.99 16.80
C ILE A 58 18.21 16.36 16.41
N PHE A 59 16.89 16.46 16.35
CA PHE A 59 16.16 17.68 16.01
C PHE A 59 14.96 17.84 16.94
N THR A 60 14.47 19.07 17.08
CA THR A 60 13.20 19.34 17.77
C THR A 60 12.06 19.07 16.80
N PRO A 61 11.19 18.07 17.04
CA PRO A 61 10.09 17.77 16.13
C PRO A 61 9.11 18.95 16.09
N THR A 62 8.79 19.42 14.89
CA THR A 62 7.81 20.52 14.69
C THR A 62 6.64 20.04 13.84
N LEU A 63 5.44 20.53 14.16
CA LEU A 63 4.21 20.29 13.39
C LEU A 63 3.80 21.51 12.56
N GLU A 64 4.62 22.56 12.60
CA GLU A 64 4.33 23.84 11.95
C GLU A 64 4.22 23.68 10.42
N HIS A 65 5.03 22.80 9.83
CA HIS A 65 4.94 22.48 8.40
C HIS A 65 3.59 21.88 8.00
N TYR A 66 3.01 21.04 8.84
CA TYR A 66 1.67 20.50 8.60
C TYR A 66 0.61 21.59 8.70
N ASN A 67 0.73 22.49 9.67
CA ASN A 67 -0.19 23.61 9.83
C ASN A 67 -0.15 24.54 8.60
N GLN A 68 1.05 24.88 8.13
CA GLN A 68 1.24 25.71 6.94
C GLN A 68 0.70 25.05 5.67
N VAL A 69 0.96 23.75 5.48
CA VAL A 69 0.54 23.03 4.27
C VAL A 69 -0.97 22.78 4.24
N LEU A 70 -1.64 22.69 5.39
CA LEU A 70 -3.07 22.38 5.48
C LEU A 70 -3.97 23.61 5.67
N PHE A 71 -3.51 24.64 6.38
CA PHE A 71 -4.37 25.75 6.83
C PHE A 71 -3.90 27.14 6.38
N SER A 72 -2.74 27.26 5.73
CA SER A 72 -2.31 28.55 5.16
C SER A 72 -3.32 29.03 4.10
N PRO A 73 -3.58 30.34 3.97
CA PRO A 73 -4.38 30.90 2.87
C PRO A 73 -3.84 30.54 1.47
N SER A 74 -2.54 30.24 1.36
CA SER A 74 -1.88 29.78 0.13
C SER A 74 -1.74 28.25 0.03
N ALA A 75 -2.37 27.49 0.93
CA ALA A 75 -2.30 26.03 0.95
C ALA A 75 -3.04 25.41 -0.25
N ILE A 76 -2.29 24.70 -1.10
CA ILE A 76 -2.82 24.01 -2.29
C ILE A 76 -3.15 22.54 -1.97
N VAL A 77 -2.62 22.00 -0.86
CA VAL A 77 -2.79 20.57 -0.53
C VAL A 77 -4.24 20.20 -0.26
N PRO A 78 -5.06 20.95 0.51
CA PRO A 78 -6.46 20.58 0.74
C PRO A 78 -7.28 20.49 -0.56
N THR A 79 -7.09 21.45 -1.47
CA THR A 79 -7.79 21.45 -2.77
C THR A 79 -7.27 20.34 -3.69
N GLY A 80 -5.97 20.06 -3.66
CA GLY A 80 -5.37 18.91 -4.34
C GLY A 80 -5.95 17.58 -3.87
N LEU A 81 -6.04 17.37 -2.55
CA LEU A 81 -6.64 16.17 -1.95
C LEU A 81 -8.11 16.02 -2.34
N GLN A 82 -8.88 17.11 -2.32
CA GLN A 82 -10.28 17.10 -2.75
C GLN A 82 -10.40 16.72 -4.23
N ASN A 83 -9.60 17.32 -5.11
CA ASN A 83 -9.60 17.01 -6.53
C ASN A 83 -9.23 15.54 -6.80
N SER A 84 -8.18 15.04 -6.16
CA SER A 84 -7.77 13.64 -6.29
C SER A 84 -8.84 12.69 -5.78
N LEU A 85 -9.50 13.00 -4.66
CA LEU A 85 -10.59 12.18 -4.13
C LEU A 85 -11.78 12.12 -5.11
N ILE A 86 -12.17 13.26 -5.67
CA ILE A 86 -13.23 13.35 -6.69
C ILE A 86 -12.83 12.50 -7.91
N VAL A 87 -11.65 12.76 -8.49
CA VAL A 87 -11.20 12.05 -9.70
C VAL A 87 -11.06 10.55 -9.46
N ALA A 88 -10.42 10.12 -8.37
CA ALA A 88 -10.25 8.71 -8.04
C ALA A 88 -11.60 8.00 -7.85
N THR A 89 -12.57 8.66 -7.20
CA THR A 89 -13.90 8.09 -7.00
C THR A 89 -14.66 7.95 -8.32
N PHE A 90 -14.71 9.02 -9.13
CA PHE A 90 -15.42 8.99 -10.40
C PHE A 90 -14.80 8.00 -11.39
N THR A 91 -13.47 7.95 -11.48
CA THR A 91 -12.77 7.00 -12.35
C THR A 91 -13.01 5.56 -11.91
N THR A 92 -12.96 5.27 -10.61
CA THR A 92 -13.25 3.93 -10.08
C THR A 92 -14.70 3.52 -10.35
N LEU A 93 -15.66 4.41 -10.10
CA LEU A 93 -17.07 4.14 -10.38
C LEU A 93 -17.32 3.90 -11.87
N LEU A 94 -16.74 4.73 -12.74
CA LEU A 94 -16.87 4.55 -14.18
C LEU A 94 -16.22 3.24 -14.65
N ALA A 95 -15.04 2.91 -14.12
CA ALA A 95 -14.38 1.64 -14.39
C ALA A 95 -15.21 0.44 -13.92
N LEU A 96 -15.89 0.53 -12.79
CA LEU A 96 -16.80 -0.52 -12.33
C LEU A 96 -18.05 -0.61 -13.21
N VAL A 97 -18.72 0.50 -13.50
CA VAL A 97 -19.96 0.53 -14.30
C VAL A 97 -19.72 -0.02 -15.71
N LEU A 98 -18.59 0.31 -16.32
CA LEU A 98 -18.26 -0.16 -17.68
C LEU A 98 -17.54 -1.52 -17.67
N GLY A 99 -16.63 -1.72 -16.72
CA GLY A 99 -15.79 -2.91 -16.64
C GLY A 99 -16.50 -4.14 -16.09
N THR A 100 -17.42 -3.98 -15.12
CA THR A 100 -18.16 -5.13 -14.56
C THR A 100 -19.05 -5.85 -15.59
N PRO A 101 -19.86 -5.18 -16.45
CA PRO A 101 -20.62 -5.90 -17.47
C PRO A 101 -19.71 -6.51 -18.54
N ALA A 102 -18.63 -5.84 -18.93
CA ALA A 102 -17.65 -6.39 -19.88
C ALA A 102 -16.98 -7.66 -19.32
N ALA A 103 -16.53 -7.62 -18.07
CA ALA A 103 -15.96 -8.76 -17.36
C ALA A 103 -16.99 -9.89 -17.18
N TYR A 104 -18.26 -9.56 -16.87
CA TYR A 104 -19.32 -10.55 -16.73
C TYR A 104 -19.62 -11.28 -18.05
N ILE A 105 -19.71 -10.55 -19.17
CA ILE A 105 -19.90 -11.14 -20.50
C ILE A 105 -18.72 -12.04 -20.84
N LEU A 106 -17.49 -11.58 -20.59
CA LEU A 106 -16.28 -12.38 -20.81
C LEU A 106 -16.24 -13.63 -19.93
N ALA A 107 -16.64 -13.56 -18.68
CA ALA A 107 -16.65 -14.69 -17.75
C ALA A 107 -17.77 -15.70 -18.05
N ARG A 108 -18.97 -15.25 -18.44
CA ARG A 108 -20.16 -16.11 -18.50
C ARG A 108 -20.64 -16.49 -19.90
N PHE A 109 -20.43 -15.67 -20.92
CA PHE A 109 -20.99 -15.89 -22.26
C PHE A 109 -19.93 -16.32 -23.27
N GLU A 110 -20.09 -17.45 -23.94
CA GLU A 110 -19.19 -17.81 -25.04
C GLU A 110 -19.52 -17.01 -26.31
N PHE A 111 -18.77 -15.92 -26.57
CA PHE A 111 -18.92 -15.11 -27.78
C PHE A 111 -17.83 -15.42 -28.82
N ARG A 112 -18.14 -15.21 -30.10
CA ARG A 112 -17.29 -15.60 -31.25
C ARG A 112 -15.88 -14.99 -31.22
N GLY A 113 -15.71 -13.79 -30.66
CA GLY A 113 -14.41 -13.11 -30.50
C GLY A 113 -13.57 -13.53 -29.29
N LYS A 114 -14.05 -14.47 -28.45
CA LYS A 114 -13.27 -14.95 -27.30
C LYS A 114 -11.96 -15.61 -27.72
N ARG A 115 -11.98 -16.44 -28.78
CA ARG A 115 -10.78 -17.15 -29.24
C ARG A 115 -9.67 -16.18 -29.62
N ASP A 116 -9.98 -15.08 -30.31
CA ASP A 116 -8.99 -14.08 -30.72
C ASP A 116 -8.41 -13.32 -29.52
N LEU A 117 -9.25 -12.96 -28.54
CA LEU A 117 -8.78 -12.35 -27.28
C LEU A 117 -7.89 -13.29 -26.48
N TRP A 118 -8.29 -14.56 -26.34
CA TRP A 118 -7.47 -15.57 -25.65
C TRP A 118 -6.15 -15.78 -26.39
N PHE A 119 -6.14 -15.93 -27.71
CA PHE A 119 -4.91 -16.06 -28.50
C PHE A 119 -3.95 -14.88 -28.31
N TRP A 120 -4.46 -13.65 -28.20
CA TRP A 120 -3.62 -12.47 -27.92
C TRP A 120 -3.00 -12.47 -26.53
N PHE A 121 -3.64 -13.07 -25.52
CA PHE A 121 -3.08 -13.15 -24.16
C PHE A 121 -1.98 -14.21 -23.97
N ILE A 122 -1.96 -15.25 -24.82
CA ILE A 122 -0.99 -16.37 -24.74
C ILE A 122 0.11 -16.31 -25.81
N SER A 123 0.06 -15.37 -26.76
CA SER A 123 1.13 -15.11 -27.73
C SER A 123 2.14 -14.10 -27.20
#